data_AF-A0A7C5P730-F1
#
_entry.id   AF-A0A7C5P730-F1
#
_cell.length_a   1.000
_cell.length_b   1.000
_cell.length_c   1.000
_cell.angle_alpha   90.00
_cell.angle_beta   90.00
_cell.angle_gamma   90.00
#
_symmetry.space_group_name_H-M   'P 1'
#
loop_
_entity.id
_entity.type
_entity.pdbx_description
1 polymer ?
#
loop_
_entity_poly.entity_id
_entity_poly.type
_entity_poly.pdbx_seq_one_letter_code
_entity_poly.pdbx_strand_id
1 'polypeptide(L)'
;MKKVFILLGQTCTGKTSVSLKIAQKLPIEIISADSRQVYKYMDIGTAKPTKEELKIVPHHLIDIIYPDEEFNAFIFQTKALDLIENIISRSKIPLIVGGTALYLKGLIEGYNFACGTK
;
A
#
# COMPACT_ATOMS: atom_id res chain seq x y z
N MET A 1 -10.43 -18.31 -6.45
CA MET A 1 -9.15 -18.02 -5.74
C MET A 1 -8.82 -16.54 -5.97
N LYS A 2 -8.76 -15.71 -4.92
CA LYS A 2 -8.38 -14.29 -5.02
C LYS A 2 -6.85 -14.21 -5.18
N LYS A 3 -6.35 -13.48 -6.19
CA LYS A 3 -4.92 -13.32 -6.45
C LYS A 3 -4.48 -11.92 -6.07
N VAL A 4 -3.41 -11.81 -5.29
CA VAL A 4 -2.79 -10.56 -4.87
C VAL A 4 -1.32 -10.63 -5.22
N PHE A 5 -0.79 -9.59 -5.86
CA PHE A 5 0.64 -9.51 -6.18
C PHE A 5 1.33 -8.59 -5.19
N ILE A 6 2.57 -8.91 -4.85
CA ILE A 6 3.36 -8.15 -3.89
C ILE A 6 4.73 -7.86 -4.53
N LEU A 7 5.09 -6.58 -4.59
CA LEU A 7 6.39 -6.10 -5.02
C LEU A 7 7.18 -5.58 -3.81
N LEU A 8 8.09 -6.42 -3.33
CA LEU A 8 8.93 -6.16 -2.15
C LEU A 8 10.33 -5.69 -2.52
N GLY A 9 10.94 -4.93 -1.61
CA GLY A 9 12.33 -4.49 -1.74
C GLY A 9 12.67 -3.32 -0.83
N GLN A 10 13.96 -3.05 -0.65
CA GLN A 10 14.45 -1.94 0.17
C GLN A 10 14.03 -0.57 -0.39
N THR A 11 14.05 0.47 0.44
CA THR A 11 13.82 1.85 -0.03
C THR A 11 14.84 2.21 -1.11
N CYS A 12 14.43 3.01 -2.09
CA CYS A 12 15.26 3.44 -3.23
C CYS A 12 15.70 2.34 -4.23
N THR A 13 15.14 1.13 -4.19
CA THR A 13 15.43 0.08 -5.19
C THR A 13 14.61 0.17 -6.49
N GLY A 14 13.91 1.30 -6.73
CA GLY A 14 13.16 1.51 -7.96
C GLY A 14 11.79 0.80 -8.06
N LYS A 15 11.22 0.35 -6.93
CA LYS A 15 9.92 -0.35 -6.90
C LYS A 15 8.80 0.45 -7.56
N THR A 16 8.72 1.75 -7.28
CA THR A 16 7.73 2.65 -7.87
C THR A 16 7.83 2.64 -9.40
N SER A 17 9.04 2.79 -9.95
CA SER A 17 9.24 2.76 -11.39
C SER A 17 8.85 1.42 -12.01
N VAL A 18 9.09 0.30 -11.32
CA VAL A 18 8.67 -1.04 -11.77
C VAL A 18 7.15 -1.18 -11.72
N SER A 19 6.49 -0.76 -10.65
CA SER A 19 5.03 -0.85 -10.53
C SER A 19 4.32 0.00 -11.59
N LEU A 20 4.85 1.17 -11.92
CA LEU A 20 4.33 2.00 -13.02
C LEU A 20 4.46 1.31 -14.39
N LYS A 21 5.58 0.63 -14.66
CA LYS A 21 5.77 -0.17 -15.89
C LYS A 21 4.80 -1.35 -15.96
N ILE A 22 4.48 -1.97 -14.82
CA ILE A 22 3.47 -3.03 -14.74
C ILE A 22 2.08 -2.46 -15.06
N ALA A 23 1.74 -1.28 -14.56
CA ALA A 23 0.47 -0.61 -14.81
C ALA A 23 0.19 -0.30 -16.29
N GLN A 24 1.25 -0.12 -17.09
CA GLN A 24 1.10 0.07 -18.54
C GLN A 24 0.65 -1.21 -19.27
N LYS A 25 0.85 -2.38 -18.68
CA LYS A 25 0.60 -3.69 -19.32
C LYS A 25 -0.57 -4.46 -18.71
N LEU A 26 -0.90 -4.18 -17.45
CA LEU A 26 -1.90 -4.90 -16.68
C LEU A 26 -2.84 -3.91 -15.98
N PRO A 27 -4.14 -4.24 -15.82
CA PRO A 27 -5.10 -3.40 -15.13
C PRO A 27 -4.92 -3.48 -13.61
N ILE A 28 -3.77 -3.02 -13.12
CA ILE A 28 -3.43 -3.04 -11.69
C ILE A 28 -3.88 -1.76 -10.98
N GLU A 29 -4.09 -1.87 -9.67
CA GLU A 29 -4.13 -0.73 -8.75
C GLU A 29 -3.11 -0.98 -7.63
N ILE A 30 -2.40 0.08 -7.21
CA ILE A 30 -1.32 -0.03 -6.24
C ILE A 30 -1.84 0.23 -4.83
N ILE A 31 -1.51 -0.66 -3.89
CA ILE A 31 -1.72 -0.44 -2.45
C ILE A 31 -0.35 -0.20 -1.82
N SER A 32 -0.11 0.99 -1.30
CA SER A 32 1.17 1.30 -0.63
C SER A 32 1.26 0.57 0.72
N ALA A 33 2.32 -0.21 0.90
CA ALA A 33 2.70 -0.84 2.16
C ALA A 33 3.94 -0.15 2.77
N ASP A 34 3.91 1.18 2.79
CA ASP A 34 4.88 2.05 3.45
C ASP A 34 4.19 2.78 4.61
N SER A 35 4.74 2.68 5.81
CA SER A 35 4.13 3.24 7.02
C SER A 35 4.25 4.77 7.11
N ARG A 36 5.01 5.41 6.22
CA ARG A 36 5.26 6.86 6.26
C ARG A 36 4.52 7.59 5.12
N GLN A 37 4.27 6.93 4.00
CA GLN A 37 3.58 7.55 2.85
C GLN A 37 2.08 7.80 3.10
N VAL A 38 1.50 7.18 4.13
CA VAL A 38 0.09 7.35 4.53
C VAL A 38 -0.24 8.76 5.03
N TYR A 39 0.76 9.51 5.53
CA TYR A 39 0.60 10.81 6.16
C TYR A 39 0.65 11.97 5.17
N LYS A 40 -0.38 12.82 5.20
CA LYS A 40 -0.44 14.06 4.41
C LYS A 40 0.69 15.02 4.75
N TYR A 41 1.09 15.84 3.77
CA TYR A 41 2.10 16.90 3.87
C TYR A 41 3.55 16.44 4.14
N MET A 42 3.78 15.15 4.40
CA MET A 42 5.10 14.59 4.68
C MET A 42 5.79 14.04 3.42
N ASP A 43 5.89 14.82 2.34
CA ASP A 43 6.23 14.28 1.01
C ASP A 43 7.73 13.96 0.83
N ILE A 44 8.60 14.91 1.18
CA ILE A 44 10.04 14.83 0.90
C ILE A 44 10.71 13.73 1.74
N GLY A 45 10.48 13.74 3.06
CA GLY A 45 11.11 12.81 4.00
C GLY A 45 10.61 11.37 3.91
N THR A 46 9.59 11.10 3.10
CA THR A 46 8.99 9.77 2.94
C THR A 46 9.10 9.23 1.51
N ALA A 47 9.81 9.96 0.64
CA ALA A 47 10.02 9.60 -0.76
C ALA A 47 8.71 9.19 -1.47
N LYS A 48 7.64 9.98 -1.26
CA LYS A 48 6.36 9.73 -1.93
C LYS A 48 6.49 9.82 -3.44
N PRO A 49 5.71 9.02 -4.19
CA PRO A 49 5.57 9.22 -5.62
C PRO A 49 5.11 10.65 -5.92
N THR A 50 5.64 11.22 -7.00
CA THR A 50 5.26 12.54 -7.47
C THR A 50 3.79 12.57 -7.92
N LYS A 51 3.19 13.77 -7.97
CA LYS A 51 1.81 13.94 -8.48
C LYS A 51 1.63 13.42 -9.90
N GLU A 52 2.70 13.42 -10.71
CA GLU A 52 2.67 12.88 -12.07
C GLU A 52 2.60 11.35 -12.04
N GLU A 53 3.42 10.70 -11.21
CA GLU A 53 3.41 9.25 -11.03
C GLU A 53 2.08 8.75 -10.44
N LEU A 54 1.50 9.49 -9.48
CA LEU A 54 0.20 9.16 -8.89
C LEU A 54 -0.97 9.22 -9.90
N LYS A 55 -0.82 9.96 -11.01
CA LYS A 55 -1.84 10.03 -12.07
C LYS A 55 -1.78 8.85 -13.04
N ILE A 56 -0.65 8.14 -13.12
CA ILE A 56 -0.45 7.05 -14.08
C ILE A 56 -1.30 5.82 -13.72
N VAL A 57 -1.41 5.53 -12.42
CA VAL A 57 -2.15 4.37 -11.91
C VAL A 57 -2.76 4.74 -10.55
N PRO A 58 -3.97 4.26 -10.20
CA PRO A 58 -4.51 4.48 -8.88
C PRO A 58 -3.58 3.96 -7.79
N HIS A 59 -3.21 4.84 -6.86
CA HIS A 59 -2.47 4.50 -5.66
C HIS A 59 -3.38 4.67 -4.44
N HIS A 60 -3.37 3.67 -3.58
CA HIS A 60 -4.12 3.63 -2.33
C HIS A 60 -3.17 3.70 -1.14
N LEU A 61 -3.69 4.14 0.01
CA LEU A 61 -2.95 4.30 1.27
C LEU A 61 -1.77 5.28 1.16
N ILE A 62 -1.92 6.32 0.35
CA ILE A 62 -1.02 7.48 0.30
C ILE A 62 -1.87 8.71 0.62
N ASP A 63 -1.36 9.61 1.48
CA ASP A 63 -2.06 10.84 1.88
C ASP A 63 -3.49 10.63 2.44
N ILE A 64 -3.68 9.55 3.20
CA ILE A 64 -5.01 9.17 3.72
C ILE A 64 -5.33 9.75 5.09
N ILE A 65 -4.32 10.16 5.87
CA ILE A 65 -4.47 10.69 7.23
C ILE A 65 -3.55 11.89 7.48
N TYR A 66 -3.83 12.69 8.50
CA TYR A 66 -2.97 13.78 8.96
C TYR A 66 -1.84 13.29 9.89
N PRO A 67 -0.73 14.05 10.02
CA PRO A 67 0.41 13.65 10.85
C PRO A 67 0.12 13.41 12.34
N ASP A 68 -0.97 13.96 12.86
CA ASP A 68 -1.45 13.83 14.23
C ASP A 68 -2.37 12.60 14.44
N GLU A 69 -2.70 11.86 13.39
CA GLU A 69 -3.52 10.65 13.45
C GLU A 69 -2.66 9.37 13.58
N GLU A 70 -3.16 8.37 14.28
CA GLU A 70 -2.45 7.08 14.42
C GLU A 70 -2.64 6.17 13.21
N PHE A 71 -1.55 5.53 12.77
CA PHE A 71 -1.59 4.48 11.75
C PHE A 71 -0.69 3.32 12.15
N ASN A 72 -1.29 2.14 12.31
CA ASN A 72 -0.61 0.94 12.77
C ASN A 72 -0.88 -0.25 11.83
N ALA A 73 -0.24 -1.38 12.11
CA ALA A 73 -0.33 -2.58 11.28
C ALA A 73 -1.74 -3.18 11.20
N PHE A 74 -2.55 -3.03 12.26
CA PHE A 74 -3.94 -3.45 12.26
C PHE A 74 -4.79 -2.58 11.32
N ILE A 75 -4.68 -1.26 11.43
CA ILE A 75 -5.39 -0.31 10.55
C ILE A 75 -4.98 -0.55 9.08
N PHE A 76 -3.69 -0.76 8.81
CA PHE A 76 -3.21 -1.13 7.49
C PHE A 76 -3.87 -2.42 7.00
N GLN A 77 -3.86 -3.49 7.79
CA GLN A 77 -4.40 -4.79 7.41
C GLN A 77 -5.89 -4.68 7.05
N THR A 78 -6.70 -4.03 7.91
CA THR A 78 -8.13 -3.82 7.66
C THR A 78 -8.36 -3.08 6.34
N LYS A 79 -7.72 -1.91 6.17
CA LYS A 79 -7.89 -1.10 4.95
C LYS A 79 -7.38 -1.82 3.70
N ALA A 80 -6.26 -2.53 3.80
CA ALA A 80 -5.68 -3.26 2.68
C ALA A 80 -6.59 -4.41 2.24
N LEU A 81 -7.20 -5.15 3.18
CA LEU A 81 -8.15 -6.20 2.85
C LEU A 81 -9.39 -5.64 2.14
N ASP A 82 -9.99 -4.57 2.66
CA ASP A 82 -11.13 -3.90 2.02
C ASP A 82 -10.80 -3.44 0.60
N LEU A 83 -9.62 -2.83 0.41
CA LEU A 83 -9.12 -2.39 -0.89
C LEU A 83 -8.90 -3.57 -1.84
N ILE A 84 -8.31 -4.66 -1.38
CA ILE A 84 -8.10 -5.87 -2.19
C ILE A 84 -9.44 -6.39 -2.71
N GLU A 85 -10.45 -6.49 -1.86
CA GLU A 85 -11.78 -6.95 -2.28
C GLU A 85 -12.43 -6.00 -3.28
N ASN A 86 -12.33 -4.70 -3.02
CA ASN A 86 -12.88 -3.64 -3.86
C ASN A 86 -12.20 -3.53 -5.23
N ILE A 87 -10.89 -3.79 -5.32
CA ILE A 87 -10.14 -3.83 -6.58
C ILE A 87 -10.52 -5.09 -7.38
N ILE A 88 -10.58 -6.24 -6.71
CA ILE A 88 -10.94 -7.51 -7.35
C ILE A 88 -12.38 -7.47 -7.87
N SER A 89 -13.32 -6.87 -7.13
CA SER A 89 -14.72 -6.74 -7.56
C SER A 89 -14.88 -5.88 -8.82
N ARG A 90 -13.95 -4.94 -9.06
CA ARG A 90 -13.82 -4.18 -10.31
C ARG A 90 -13.07 -4.92 -11.43
N SER A 91 -12.79 -6.22 -11.26
CA SER A 91 -11.99 -7.02 -12.21
C SER A 91 -10.58 -6.46 -12.46
N LYS A 92 -9.99 -5.79 -11.47
CA LYS A 92 -8.62 -5.28 -11.51
C LYS A 92 -7.70 -6.09 -10.61
N ILE A 93 -6.40 -5.87 -10.76
CA ILE A 93 -5.37 -6.64 -10.06
C ILE A 93 -4.77 -5.81 -8.92
N PRO A 94 -4.94 -6.20 -7.64
CA PRO A 94 -4.29 -5.50 -6.54
C PRO A 94 -2.79 -5.82 -6.52
N LEU A 95 -1.97 -4.77 -6.57
CA LEU A 95 -0.51 -4.84 -6.43
C LEU A 95 -0.08 -4.10 -5.17
N ILE A 96 0.44 -4.83 -4.19
CA ILE A 96 0.98 -4.24 -2.96
C ILE A 96 2.44 -3.86 -3.23
N VAL A 97 2.79 -2.60 -2.99
CA VAL A 97 4.15 -2.07 -3.21
C VAL A 97 4.64 -1.48 -1.90
N GLY A 98 5.77 -1.94 -1.37
CA GLY A 98 6.29 -1.38 -0.12
C GLY A 98 7.40 -2.20 0.51
N GLY A 99 7.75 -1.84 1.73
CA GLY A 99 8.86 -2.41 2.48
C GLY A 99 8.61 -2.61 3.98
N THR A 100 7.44 -2.23 4.50
CA THR A 100 7.15 -2.41 5.93
C THR A 100 6.85 -3.88 6.20
N ALA A 101 7.85 -4.62 6.68
CA ALA A 101 7.77 -6.06 6.93
C ALA A 101 6.56 -6.45 7.80
N LEU A 102 6.27 -5.68 8.85
CA LEU A 102 5.16 -5.95 9.76
C LEU A 102 3.78 -5.90 9.07
N TYR A 103 3.59 -4.98 8.11
CA TYR A 103 2.34 -4.82 7.38
C TYR A 103 2.07 -6.05 6.50
N LEU A 104 3.11 -6.49 5.78
CA LEU A 104 3.04 -7.64 4.90
C LEU A 104 2.86 -8.93 5.68
N LYS A 105 3.58 -9.06 6.79
CA LYS A 105 3.43 -10.21 7.69
C LYS A 105 2.00 -10.30 8.23
N GLY A 106 1.45 -9.17 8.67
CA GLY A 106 0.05 -9.08 9.12
C GLY A 106 -0.95 -9.52 8.05
N LEU A 107 -0.72 -9.11 6.81
CA LEU A 107 -1.60 -9.43 5.68
C LEU A 107 -1.49 -10.89 5.20
N ILE A 108 -0.28 -11.45 5.17
CA ILE A 108 -0.01 -12.81 4.67
C ILE A 108 -0.38 -13.86 5.72
N GLU A 109 0.02 -13.66 6.97
CA GLU A 109 -0.17 -14.65 8.04
C GLU A 109 -1.54 -14.51 8.73
N GLY A 110 -2.31 -13.46 8.42
CA GLY A 110 -3.62 -13.23 9.04
C GLY A 110 -3.49 -12.97 10.53
N TYR A 111 -2.59 -12.05 10.92
CA TYR A 111 -2.42 -11.72 12.33
C TYR A 111 -3.75 -11.26 12.94
N ASN A 112 -4.22 -11.99 13.95
CA ASN A 112 -5.13 -11.45 14.94
C ASN A 112 -4.28 -10.53 15.82
N PHE A 113 -4.18 -9.25 15.46
CA PHE A 113 -3.62 -8.26 16.37
C PHE A 113 -4.50 -8.28 17.61
N ALA A 114 -4.03 -8.92 18.69
CA ALA A 114 -4.75 -8.95 19.95
C ALA A 114 -5.01 -7.50 20.35
N CYS A 115 -6.28 -7.17 20.61
CA CYS A 115 -6.66 -5.88 21.15
C CYS A 115 -5.87 -5.70 22.45
N GLY A 116 -4.82 -4.89 22.42
CA GLY A 116 -4.10 -4.51 23.61
C GLY A 116 -5.02 -3.64 24.44
N THR A 117 -5.83 -4.25 25.30
CA THR A 117 -6.50 -3.55 26.39
C THR A 117 -5.42 -2.86 27.23
N LYS A 118 -5.38 -1.53 27.18
CA LYS A 118 -4.94 -0.74 28.32
C LYS A 118 -6.15 -0.46 29.19
#